data_AF-D5UXD6-F1
#
_entry.id   AF-D5UXD6-F1
#
_cell.length_a   1.000
_cell.length_b   1.000
_cell.length_c   1.000
_cell.angle_alpha   90.00
_cell.angle_beta   90.00
_cell.angle_gamma   90.00
#
_symmetry.space_group_name_H-M   'P 1'
#
loop_
_entity.id
_entity.type
_entity.pdbx_description
1 polymer ?
#
loop_
_entity_poly.entity_id
_entity_poly.type
_entity_poly.pdbx_seq_one_letter_code
_entity_poly.pdbx_strand_id
1 'polypeptide(L)'
;MHDSTEQTPGGKPDDGSAPTESARSAGSAFGSDGSGVPATGAFPVVQPSDLGGSDSEAPTSAFPAADFPTEQHRSIGQHGLPHLGAHDPAVTGTQPQVGVPPQYPGGPVAPVYQPPRYADAPRRHPGEIPLLILVILTTAVIYVGAILFAFVGTLNSYLLVVLVLPVILWFARGSMWATPRVQGIQMTPTQFPEGYQMVRDAAARYGLREVPDAFVVLGNGQINAFASGHGFRRFVVVYSDLFEVGGEARDPDALAYIIGHEVGHIAAGHVSYWRQIGSFAMSYLPVIGSALSRSQEYTADNYGYFNRPSGVPGGMGLLGAGKYLGKEVDFDQLADRATTDRGFFTWVVNLTASHPVLTWRAAALRNRTKAGSLFFAPGQTVRGVGGGAVVPSGPVPTFSSQEVLAPAPGQEQNTLPPAQGPIPPQPPEQTPPAPPAPPAS
;
A
#
# COMPACT_ATOMS: atom_id res chain seq x y z
N MET A 1 23.87 -3.04 -75.14
CA MET A 1 24.73 -2.18 -75.97
C MET A 1 25.34 -1.14 -75.05
N HIS A 2 26.67 -1.19 -74.92
CA HIS A 2 27.64 -0.24 -74.36
C HIS A 2 27.42 0.34 -72.95
N ASP A 3 28.34 0.06 -72.00
CA ASP A 3 29.64 0.75 -71.74
C ASP A 3 29.40 2.21 -71.33
N SER A 4 30.05 2.82 -70.34
CA SER A 4 30.98 2.48 -69.25
C SER A 4 31.36 3.83 -68.62
N THR A 5 31.84 3.82 -67.37
CA THR A 5 32.85 4.74 -66.79
C THR A 5 32.50 6.25 -66.67
N GLU A 6 32.94 7.07 -65.71
CA GLU A 6 34.05 7.03 -64.75
C GLU A 6 33.92 8.20 -63.74
N GLN A 7 34.52 8.01 -62.56
CA GLN A 7 35.31 8.98 -61.76
C GLN A 7 34.71 10.26 -61.12
N THR A 8 34.63 10.21 -59.78
CA THR A 8 35.07 11.23 -58.79
C THR A 8 36.57 11.59 -58.95
N PRO A 9 37.16 12.70 -58.41
CA PRO A 9 36.98 13.22 -57.03
C PRO A 9 37.21 14.74 -56.76
N GLY A 10 36.85 15.17 -55.53
CA GLY A 10 37.69 16.06 -54.71
C GLY A 10 37.40 17.58 -54.70
N GLY A 11 37.01 18.10 -53.53
CA GLY A 11 37.06 19.54 -53.21
C GLY A 11 36.30 19.92 -51.93
N LYS A 12 37.04 20.21 -50.85
CA LYS A 12 36.64 20.92 -49.61
C LYS A 12 37.70 22.03 -49.39
N PRO A 13 37.57 23.04 -48.50
CA PRO A 13 36.47 23.47 -47.60
C PRO A 13 36.21 25.01 -47.59
N ASP A 14 35.49 25.47 -46.54
CA ASP A 14 35.34 26.85 -45.98
C ASP A 14 34.07 27.62 -46.44
N ASP A 15 33.32 28.36 -45.61
CA ASP A 15 33.32 28.69 -44.18
C ASP A 15 31.90 29.15 -43.74
N GLY A 16 31.68 29.29 -42.42
CA GLY A 16 30.83 30.31 -41.81
C GLY A 16 29.32 30.37 -42.10
N SER A 17 28.50 29.94 -41.13
CA SER A 17 27.41 30.74 -40.50
C SER A 17 26.31 29.84 -39.91
N ALA A 18 26.25 29.77 -38.57
CA ALA A 18 25.01 29.56 -37.82
C ALA A 18 24.61 30.94 -37.23
N PRO A 19 23.38 31.18 -36.71
CA PRO A 19 22.37 30.20 -36.28
C PRO A 19 20.90 30.57 -36.64
N THR A 20 19.95 29.61 -36.56
CA THR A 20 18.60 29.82 -35.97
C THR A 20 17.75 28.54 -35.93
N GLU A 21 17.04 28.40 -34.81
CA GLU A 21 15.82 27.66 -34.53
C GLU A 21 15.78 26.12 -34.66
N SER A 22 16.02 25.46 -33.52
CA SER A 22 15.45 24.14 -33.22
C SER A 22 13.93 24.25 -33.03
N ALA A 23 13.19 23.70 -33.99
CA ALA A 23 11.76 23.44 -33.84
C ALA A 23 11.52 22.41 -32.71
N ARG A 24 11.02 22.90 -31.57
CA ARG A 24 10.37 22.08 -30.55
C ARG A 24 9.05 21.57 -31.13
N SER A 25 9.02 20.30 -31.53
CA SER A 25 7.76 19.60 -31.77
C SER A 25 7.06 19.39 -30.42
N ALA A 26 6.04 20.21 -30.16
CA ALA A 26 5.10 20.03 -29.07
C ALA A 26 4.21 18.82 -29.37
N GLY A 27 4.63 17.65 -28.90
CA GLY A 27 3.74 16.50 -28.74
C GLY A 27 2.83 16.74 -27.55
N SER A 28 1.55 17.05 -27.84
CA SER A 28 0.47 17.19 -26.87
C SER A 28 0.38 15.96 -25.96
N ALA A 29 0.81 16.14 -24.71
CA ALA A 29 0.52 15.21 -23.62
C ALA A 29 -0.93 15.46 -23.18
N PHE A 30 -1.83 14.52 -23.51
CA PHE A 30 -3.14 14.45 -22.87
C PHE A 30 -2.91 14.00 -21.42
N GLY A 31 -2.92 14.97 -20.50
CA GLY A 31 -3.00 14.73 -19.07
C GLY A 31 -4.29 13.99 -18.73
N SER A 32 -4.18 12.91 -17.97
CA SER A 32 -5.32 12.19 -17.42
C SER A 32 -5.85 12.95 -16.20
N ASP A 33 -6.69 13.96 -16.45
CA ASP A 33 -7.46 14.61 -15.40
C ASP A 33 -8.49 13.63 -14.81
N GLY A 34 -8.23 13.17 -13.58
CA GLY A 34 -9.16 13.12 -12.43
C GLY A 34 -10.59 12.56 -12.56
N SER A 35 -10.98 11.95 -13.68
CA SER A 35 -12.35 11.46 -13.94
C SER A 35 -12.37 10.01 -14.45
N GLY A 36 -11.40 9.21 -14.00
CA GLY A 36 -11.28 7.81 -14.35
C GLY A 36 -12.45 6.97 -13.83
N VAL A 37 -13.17 6.31 -14.73
CA VAL A 37 -14.13 5.24 -14.40
C VAL A 37 -13.38 4.13 -13.65
N PRO A 38 -13.88 3.63 -12.51
CA PRO A 38 -13.07 2.79 -11.62
C PRO A 38 -12.65 1.46 -12.26
N ALA A 39 -11.35 1.24 -12.33
CA ALA A 39 -10.71 -0.08 -12.32
C ALA A 39 -10.72 -0.62 -10.88
N THR A 40 -10.75 -1.94 -10.68
CA THR A 40 -10.48 -2.51 -9.35
C THR A 40 -8.97 -2.56 -9.15
N GLY A 41 -8.46 -2.22 -7.96
CA GLY A 41 -7.04 -2.41 -7.63
C GLY A 41 -6.06 -1.31 -8.08
N ALA A 42 -6.53 -0.17 -8.63
CA ALA A 42 -5.61 0.93 -8.96
C ALA A 42 -4.98 1.51 -7.68
N PHE A 43 -3.72 1.17 -7.39
CA PHE A 43 -2.97 1.72 -6.26
C PHE A 43 -2.66 3.21 -6.50
N PRO A 44 -3.25 4.15 -5.76
CA PRO A 44 -2.87 5.55 -5.89
C PRO A 44 -1.52 5.76 -5.20
N VAL A 45 -0.46 5.95 -6.00
CA VAL A 45 0.76 6.60 -5.52
C VAL A 45 0.48 8.11 -5.56
N VAL A 46 0.39 8.75 -4.40
CA VAL A 46 0.34 10.22 -4.32
C VAL A 46 1.70 10.73 -4.81
N GLN A 47 1.72 11.32 -6.00
CA GLN A 47 2.88 12.09 -6.46
C GLN A 47 2.82 13.47 -5.81
N PRO A 48 3.95 14.04 -5.32
CA PRO A 48 3.97 15.38 -4.71
C PRO A 48 3.56 16.54 -5.64
N SER A 49 3.31 16.30 -6.93
CA SER A 49 3.06 17.34 -7.93
C SER A 49 1.59 17.75 -8.11
N ASP A 50 0.63 17.08 -7.47
CA ASP A 50 -0.81 17.37 -7.66
C ASP A 50 -1.41 18.31 -6.59
N LEU A 51 -0.61 19.21 -6.04
CA LEU A 51 -1.09 20.35 -5.25
C LEU A 51 -0.67 21.65 -5.94
N GLY A 52 -1.60 22.23 -6.69
CA GLY A 52 -1.43 23.51 -7.35
C GLY A 52 -1.18 24.65 -6.37
N GLY A 53 -0.09 25.37 -6.65
CA GLY A 53 0.23 26.76 -6.35
C GLY A 53 -0.51 27.50 -5.23
N SER A 54 0.22 27.78 -4.15
CA SER A 54 0.23 29.11 -3.54
C SER A 54 1.62 29.38 -2.96
N ASP A 55 2.26 30.44 -3.43
CA ASP A 55 3.53 30.96 -2.94
C ASP A 55 3.55 31.03 -1.41
N SER A 56 4.47 30.31 -0.78
CA SER A 56 4.94 30.62 0.56
C SER A 56 6.34 30.04 0.76
N GLU A 57 7.26 30.95 1.06
CA GLU A 57 8.68 30.71 1.28
C GLU A 57 8.92 29.64 2.34
N ALA A 58 9.67 28.59 2.00
CA ALA A 58 10.31 27.71 2.97
C ALA A 58 11.78 27.51 2.55
N PRO A 59 12.73 27.60 3.50
CA PRO A 59 14.13 27.85 3.21
C PRO A 59 14.84 26.63 2.59
N THR A 60 15.56 26.93 1.52
CA THR A 60 16.59 26.12 0.90
C THR A 60 17.65 25.69 1.90
N SER A 61 17.86 24.37 2.03
CA SER A 61 19.16 23.81 2.41
C SER A 61 19.47 22.64 1.48
N ALA A 62 20.03 22.99 0.33
CA ALA A 62 20.71 22.06 -0.54
C ALA A 62 22.07 21.73 0.09
N PHE A 63 22.30 20.47 0.45
CA PHE A 63 23.65 19.96 0.64
C PHE A 63 24.19 19.55 -0.73
N PRO A 64 25.35 20.06 -1.17
CA PRO A 64 25.93 19.66 -2.44
C PRO A 64 26.39 18.19 -2.38
N ALA A 65 26.08 17.45 -3.44
CA ALA A 65 26.62 16.11 -3.66
C ALA A 65 28.14 16.19 -3.69
N ALA A 66 28.79 15.61 -2.67
CA ALA A 66 30.22 15.37 -2.67
C ALA A 66 30.47 13.91 -3.11
N ASP A 67 31.35 13.77 -4.09
CA ASP A 67 31.82 12.51 -4.66
C ASP A 67 32.26 11.51 -3.58
N PHE A 68 31.69 10.30 -3.60
CA PHE A 68 32.21 9.18 -2.83
C PHE A 68 33.27 8.44 -3.66
N PRO A 69 34.53 8.33 -3.19
CA PRO A 69 35.54 7.55 -3.87
C PRO A 69 35.31 6.04 -3.65
N THR A 70 35.16 5.32 -4.75
CA THR A 70 35.38 3.87 -4.82
C THR A 70 36.87 3.57 -4.65
N GLU A 71 37.27 2.87 -3.58
CA GLU A 71 38.40 1.95 -3.62
C GLU A 71 38.28 0.79 -2.61
N GLN A 72 38.90 -0.31 -3.02
CA GLN A 72 38.88 -1.68 -2.52
C GLN A 72 39.58 -1.84 -1.16
N HIS A 73 39.14 -2.81 -0.34
CA HIS A 73 40.09 -3.68 0.38
C HIS A 73 39.51 -5.06 0.71
N ARG A 74 40.43 -6.04 0.63
CA ARG A 74 40.29 -7.49 0.69
C ARG A 74 40.02 -8.06 2.09
N SER A 75 39.38 -9.23 2.08
CA SER A 75 39.47 -10.41 2.96
C SER A 75 40.11 -10.29 4.36
N ILE A 76 39.28 -10.53 5.38
CA ILE A 76 39.53 -11.30 6.62
C ILE A 76 38.13 -11.85 6.97
N GLY A 77 37.83 -13.10 7.33
CA GLY A 77 38.51 -14.25 7.88
C GLY A 77 37.40 -15.05 8.59
N GLN A 78 37.49 -16.37 8.56
CA GLN A 78 36.46 -17.34 8.96
C GLN A 78 35.85 -17.14 10.36
N HIS A 79 34.53 -17.30 10.49
CA HIS A 79 33.92 -17.84 11.70
C HIS A 79 32.85 -18.88 11.35
N GLY A 80 33.19 -20.13 11.64
CA GLY A 80 32.37 -21.31 11.40
C GLY A 80 31.20 -21.45 12.36
N LEU A 81 30.13 -22.03 11.82
CA LEU A 81 28.92 -22.49 12.51
C LEU A 81 29.27 -23.57 13.56
N PRO A 82 28.70 -23.56 14.77
CA PRO A 82 28.76 -24.73 15.63
C PRO A 82 27.70 -25.76 15.24
N HIS A 83 28.21 -26.97 15.04
CA HIS A 83 27.56 -28.23 14.71
C HIS A 83 26.54 -28.64 15.78
N LEU A 84 25.32 -29.01 15.37
CA LEU A 84 24.36 -29.75 16.19
C LEU A 84 24.93 -31.15 16.47
N GLY A 85 25.28 -31.40 17.72
CA GLY A 85 25.76 -32.70 18.23
C GLY A 85 24.60 -33.50 18.82
N ALA A 86 24.55 -34.78 18.44
CA ALA A 86 23.62 -35.78 18.94
C ALA A 86 23.86 -36.11 20.43
N HIS A 87 22.80 -36.42 21.17
CA HIS A 87 22.89 -37.06 22.47
C HIS A 87 21.85 -38.17 22.60
N ASP A 88 22.35 -39.34 23.00
CA ASP A 88 21.63 -40.49 23.56
C ASP A 88 22.32 -40.85 24.91
N PRO A 89 21.71 -41.69 25.78
CA PRO A 89 21.28 -41.23 27.10
C PRO A 89 22.06 -41.79 28.30
N ALA A 90 21.62 -41.35 29.49
CA ALA A 90 21.80 -41.92 30.83
C ALA A 90 23.01 -41.46 31.68
N VAL A 91 22.74 -40.61 32.67
CA VAL A 91 23.34 -40.68 34.02
C VAL A 91 22.29 -40.25 35.06
N THR A 92 22.00 -41.16 35.98
CA THR A 92 21.17 -40.98 37.17
C THR A 92 22.01 -40.33 38.28
N GLY A 93 21.48 -39.33 39.00
CA GLY A 93 22.13 -38.86 40.23
C GLY A 93 21.60 -37.56 40.83
N THR A 94 20.86 -37.72 41.94
CA THR A 94 20.64 -36.77 43.05
C THR A 94 19.91 -35.44 42.78
N GLN A 95 18.68 -35.35 43.31
CA GLN A 95 17.95 -34.10 43.49
C GLN A 95 18.55 -33.24 44.61
N PRO A 96 18.69 -31.93 44.39
CA PRO A 96 18.52 -30.93 45.44
C PRO A 96 17.18 -30.21 45.29
N GLN A 97 16.60 -29.87 46.43
CA GLN A 97 15.30 -29.21 46.61
C GLN A 97 15.01 -28.12 45.58
N VAL A 98 13.81 -28.22 45.00
CA VAL A 98 13.20 -27.22 44.13
C VAL A 98 12.97 -25.94 44.93
N GLY A 99 13.92 -25.02 44.86
CA GLY A 99 13.63 -23.61 45.09
C GLY A 99 12.61 -23.18 44.04
N VAL A 100 11.47 -22.64 44.49
CA VAL A 100 10.49 -22.03 43.59
C VAL A 100 11.24 -20.95 42.78
N PRO A 101 11.37 -21.10 41.45
CA PRO A 101 12.03 -20.08 40.66
C PRO A 101 11.19 -18.79 40.73
N PRO A 102 11.83 -17.61 40.71
CA PRO A 102 11.09 -16.36 40.62
C PRO A 102 10.19 -16.39 39.38
N GLN A 103 8.89 -16.24 39.57
CA GLN A 103 7.94 -16.07 38.48
C GLN A 103 8.25 -14.74 37.78
N TYR A 104 8.91 -14.82 36.63
CA TYR A 104 8.92 -13.72 35.67
C TYR A 104 7.51 -13.59 35.09
N PRO A 105 6.90 -12.39 35.04
CA PRO A 105 5.66 -12.17 34.32
C PRO A 105 5.95 -12.27 32.80
N GLY A 106 5.92 -13.48 32.25
CA GLY A 106 6.30 -13.69 30.85
C GLY A 106 6.52 -15.14 30.40
N GLY A 107 5.81 -16.12 30.97
CA GLY A 107 5.80 -17.47 30.39
C GLY A 107 5.25 -17.45 28.95
N PRO A 108 5.67 -18.36 28.05
CA PRO A 108 5.15 -18.43 26.69
C PRO A 108 3.63 -18.63 26.74
N VAL A 109 2.88 -17.63 26.29
CA VAL A 109 1.43 -17.67 26.21
C VAL A 109 1.07 -18.82 25.26
N ALA A 110 0.37 -19.83 25.79
CA ALA A 110 -0.06 -20.95 24.96
C ALA A 110 -0.94 -20.43 23.82
N PRO A 111 -0.68 -20.83 22.55
CA PRO A 111 -1.46 -20.36 21.42
C PRO A 111 -2.93 -20.77 21.59
N VAL A 112 -3.83 -19.80 21.47
CA VAL A 112 -5.26 -20.10 21.40
C VAL A 112 -5.58 -20.43 19.95
N TYR A 113 -5.99 -21.68 19.69
CA TYR A 113 -6.37 -22.06 18.34
C TYR A 113 -7.75 -21.51 17.99
N GLN A 114 -7.82 -20.75 16.90
CA GLN A 114 -9.07 -20.27 16.33
C GLN A 114 -9.11 -20.66 14.85
N PRO A 115 -10.27 -21.07 14.31
CA PRO A 115 -10.37 -21.42 12.91
C PRO A 115 -9.98 -20.21 12.05
N PRO A 116 -8.95 -20.32 11.19
CA PRO A 116 -8.50 -19.22 10.36
C PRO A 116 -9.46 -19.07 9.17
N ARG A 117 -10.65 -18.52 9.44
CA ARG A 117 -11.80 -18.45 8.50
C ARG A 117 -11.45 -17.86 7.13
N TYR A 118 -10.38 -17.08 7.03
CA TYR A 118 -9.93 -16.38 5.84
C TYR A 118 -8.56 -16.88 5.32
N ALA A 119 -8.03 -17.98 5.84
CA ALA A 119 -6.81 -18.62 5.30
C ALA A 119 -7.10 -19.66 4.21
N ASP A 120 -8.28 -20.28 4.25
CA ASP A 120 -8.71 -21.30 3.29
C ASP A 120 -9.45 -20.68 2.10
N ALA A 121 -10.35 -21.45 1.46
CA ALA A 121 -11.15 -21.05 0.32
C ALA A 121 -11.68 -19.59 0.47
N PRO A 122 -11.56 -18.75 -0.57
CA PRO A 122 -11.79 -17.31 -0.44
C PRO A 122 -13.20 -17.01 0.07
N ARG A 123 -13.29 -16.18 1.11
CA ARG A 123 -14.55 -15.70 1.67
C ARG A 123 -14.72 -14.22 1.42
N ARG A 124 -15.96 -13.78 1.20
CA ARG A 124 -16.26 -12.35 1.13
C ARG A 124 -16.16 -11.70 2.49
N HIS A 125 -15.77 -10.43 2.51
CA HIS A 125 -15.92 -9.58 3.67
C HIS A 125 -17.41 -9.48 4.04
N PRO A 126 -17.80 -9.69 5.31
CA PRO A 126 -19.21 -9.73 5.72
C PRO A 126 -19.97 -8.41 5.45
N GLY A 127 -19.24 -7.28 5.45
CA GLY A 127 -19.80 -5.97 5.09
C GLY A 127 -20.01 -5.73 3.59
N GLU A 128 -19.44 -6.54 2.70
CA GLU A 128 -19.46 -6.26 1.26
C GLU A 128 -20.88 -6.27 0.67
N ILE A 129 -21.65 -7.32 0.94
CA ILE A 129 -23.01 -7.47 0.39
C ILE A 129 -24.01 -6.47 1.01
N PRO A 130 -24.07 -6.26 2.33
CA PRO A 130 -24.94 -5.24 2.91
C PRO A 130 -24.67 -3.83 2.38
N LEU A 131 -23.40 -3.44 2.26
CA LEU A 131 -23.02 -2.13 1.71
C LEU A 131 -23.37 -2.03 0.23
N LEU A 132 -23.15 -3.10 -0.55
CA LEU A 132 -23.54 -3.17 -1.96
C LEU A 132 -25.06 -2.98 -2.12
N ILE A 133 -25.87 -3.65 -1.31
CA ILE A 133 -27.34 -3.51 -1.34
C ILE A 133 -27.72 -2.05 -1.10
N LEU A 134 -27.16 -1.40 -0.09
CA LEU A 134 -27.48 0.00 0.21
C LEU A 134 -27.10 0.93 -0.94
N VAL A 135 -25.94 0.73 -1.56
CA VAL A 135 -25.53 1.51 -2.75
C VAL A 135 -26.47 1.26 -3.94
N ILE A 136 -26.88 0.00 -4.18
CA ILE A 136 -27.82 -0.34 -5.25
C ILE A 136 -29.18 0.31 -5.03
N LEU A 137 -29.70 0.28 -3.80
CA LEU A 137 -30.96 0.94 -3.46
C LEU A 137 -30.90 2.45 -3.68
N THR A 138 -29.80 3.09 -3.26
CA THR A 138 -29.60 4.52 -3.53
C THR A 138 -29.55 4.81 -5.02
N THR A 139 -28.82 4.00 -5.80
CA THR A 139 -28.75 4.13 -7.26
C THR A 139 -30.15 3.97 -7.87
N ALA A 140 -30.93 2.98 -7.44
CA ALA A 140 -32.30 2.77 -7.91
C ALA A 140 -33.20 3.98 -7.62
N VAL A 141 -33.12 4.54 -6.40
CA VAL A 141 -33.88 5.76 -6.04
C VAL A 141 -33.50 6.94 -6.94
N ILE A 142 -32.21 7.13 -7.23
CA ILE A 142 -31.73 8.19 -8.13
C ILE A 142 -32.33 8.03 -9.53
N TYR A 143 -32.30 6.81 -10.10
CA TYR A 143 -32.84 6.56 -11.43
C TYR A 143 -34.36 6.68 -11.49
N VAL A 144 -35.08 6.12 -10.51
CA VAL A 144 -36.54 6.25 -10.43
C VAL A 144 -36.93 7.73 -10.32
N GLY A 145 -36.27 8.48 -9.45
CA GLY A 145 -36.47 9.92 -9.33
C GLY A 145 -36.22 10.65 -10.65
N ALA A 146 -35.11 10.35 -11.33
CA ALA A 146 -34.77 10.98 -12.61
C ALA A 146 -35.81 10.70 -13.70
N ILE A 147 -36.31 9.45 -13.78
CA ILE A 147 -37.37 9.06 -14.72
C ILE A 147 -38.68 9.79 -14.41
N LEU A 148 -39.07 9.88 -13.14
CA LEU A 148 -40.30 10.58 -12.72
C LEU A 148 -40.22 12.08 -13.04
N PHE A 149 -39.09 12.74 -12.75
CA PHE A 149 -38.89 14.15 -13.09
C PHE A 149 -38.96 14.39 -14.61
N ALA A 150 -38.33 13.53 -15.40
CA ALA A 150 -38.42 13.60 -16.85
C ALA A 150 -39.86 13.42 -17.35
N PHE A 151 -40.62 12.49 -16.75
CA PHE A 151 -42.02 12.23 -17.12
C PHE A 151 -42.94 13.42 -16.86
N VAL A 152 -42.72 14.18 -15.79
CA VAL A 152 -43.48 15.41 -15.49
C VAL A 152 -42.97 16.65 -16.24
N GLY A 153 -42.12 16.46 -17.25
CA GLY A 153 -41.60 17.54 -18.11
C GLY A 153 -40.44 18.34 -17.50
N THR A 154 -39.89 17.91 -16.37
CA THR A 154 -38.69 18.54 -15.78
C THR A 154 -37.45 17.84 -16.28
N LEU A 155 -36.86 18.37 -17.35
CA LEU A 155 -35.63 17.86 -17.96
C LEU A 155 -34.55 18.94 -17.90
N ASN A 156 -33.44 18.64 -17.25
CA ASN A 156 -32.25 19.48 -17.22
C ASN A 156 -31.00 18.66 -17.56
N SER A 157 -29.86 19.34 -17.74
CA SER A 157 -28.59 18.71 -18.11
C SER A 157 -28.15 17.63 -17.11
N TYR A 158 -28.33 17.84 -15.81
CA TYR A 158 -27.96 16.86 -14.78
C TYR A 158 -28.80 15.58 -14.87
N LEU A 159 -30.12 15.70 -15.06
CA LEU A 159 -31.02 14.56 -15.25
C LEU A 159 -30.69 13.78 -16.52
N LEU A 160 -30.38 14.48 -17.61
CA LEU A 160 -29.92 13.85 -18.85
C LEU A 160 -28.64 13.04 -18.63
N VAL A 161 -27.66 13.57 -17.89
CA VAL A 161 -26.43 12.84 -17.56
C VAL A 161 -26.74 11.55 -16.80
N VAL A 162 -27.61 11.61 -15.77
CA VAL A 162 -28.01 10.41 -15.00
C VAL A 162 -28.67 9.37 -15.91
N LEU A 163 -29.58 9.79 -16.81
CA LEU A 163 -30.30 8.86 -17.69
C LEU A 163 -29.41 8.23 -18.77
N VAL A 164 -28.44 8.97 -19.31
CA VAL A 164 -27.52 8.50 -20.36
C VAL A 164 -26.29 7.78 -19.79
N LEU A 165 -26.05 7.89 -18.49
CA LEU A 165 -24.91 7.31 -17.80
C LEU A 165 -24.65 5.82 -18.12
N PRO A 166 -25.63 4.90 -18.24
CA PRO A 166 -25.34 3.51 -18.59
C PRO A 166 -24.62 3.37 -19.94
N VAL A 167 -24.94 4.24 -20.90
CA VAL A 167 -24.28 4.31 -22.22
C VAL A 167 -22.86 4.86 -22.09
N ILE A 168 -22.67 5.91 -21.29
CA ILE A 168 -21.35 6.48 -20.99
C ILE A 168 -20.45 5.42 -20.35
N LEU A 169 -20.95 4.72 -19.32
CA LEU A 169 -20.25 3.64 -18.65
C LEU A 169 -19.95 2.48 -19.60
N TRP A 170 -20.89 2.12 -20.47
CA TRP A 170 -20.66 1.09 -21.48
C TRP A 170 -19.49 1.46 -22.40
N PHE A 171 -19.50 2.67 -22.96
CA PHE A 171 -18.45 3.15 -23.87
C PHE A 171 -17.10 3.26 -23.16
N ALA A 172 -17.04 3.89 -21.98
CA ALA A 172 -15.82 4.03 -21.21
C ALA A 172 -15.18 2.66 -20.87
N ARG A 173 -16.00 1.68 -20.50
CA ARG A 173 -15.52 0.31 -20.22
C ARG A 173 -15.10 -0.44 -21.48
N GLY A 174 -15.79 -0.22 -22.60
CA GLY A 174 -15.40 -0.75 -23.90
C GLY A 174 -14.01 -0.25 -24.30
N SER A 175 -13.78 1.06 -24.17
CA SER A 175 -12.48 1.68 -24.40
C SER A 175 -11.41 1.13 -23.46
N MET A 176 -11.70 1.03 -22.15
CA MET A 176 -10.77 0.47 -21.16
C MET A 176 -10.39 -0.99 -21.46
N TRP A 177 -11.31 -1.78 -22.02
CA TRP A 177 -11.04 -3.14 -22.49
C TRP A 177 -10.21 -3.17 -23.78
N ALA A 178 -10.44 -2.23 -24.70
CA ALA A 178 -9.74 -2.16 -25.98
C ALA A 178 -8.30 -1.64 -25.86
N THR A 179 -8.05 -0.64 -25.00
CA THR A 179 -6.74 -0.01 -24.83
C THR A 179 -5.59 -0.99 -24.59
N PRO A 180 -5.61 -1.89 -23.59
CA PRO A 180 -4.50 -2.81 -23.37
C PRO A 180 -4.33 -3.84 -24.50
N ARG A 181 -5.36 -4.08 -25.32
CA ARG A 181 -5.27 -4.99 -26.47
C ARG A 181 -4.50 -4.37 -27.65
N VAL A 182 -4.54 -3.06 -27.79
CA VAL A 182 -3.92 -2.34 -28.91
C VAL A 182 -2.64 -1.58 -28.50
N GLN A 183 -2.44 -1.36 -27.20
CA GLN A 183 -1.26 -0.66 -26.64
C GLN A 183 -0.42 -1.53 -25.70
N GLY A 184 -0.96 -2.64 -25.20
CA GLY A 184 -0.26 -3.55 -24.30
C GLY A 184 0.27 -4.79 -25.01
N ILE A 185 1.11 -5.55 -24.30
CA ILE A 185 1.67 -6.81 -24.76
C ILE A 185 0.91 -7.96 -24.10
N GLN A 186 0.19 -8.75 -24.88
CA GLN A 186 -0.62 -9.85 -24.36
C GLN A 186 0.26 -10.95 -23.74
N MET A 187 -0.12 -11.46 -22.57
CA MET A 187 0.50 -12.65 -22.01
C MET A 187 -0.08 -13.90 -22.68
N THR A 188 0.80 -14.79 -23.15
CA THR A 188 0.45 -16.05 -23.83
C THR A 188 1.36 -17.18 -23.33
N PRO A 189 1.12 -18.45 -23.70
CA PRO A 189 2.01 -19.55 -23.33
C PRO A 189 3.48 -19.35 -23.75
N THR A 190 3.76 -18.51 -24.73
CA THR A 190 5.11 -18.24 -25.25
C THR A 190 5.59 -16.81 -25.00
N GLN A 191 4.71 -15.90 -24.58
CA GLN A 191 5.02 -14.49 -24.30
C GLN A 191 4.63 -14.16 -22.87
N PHE A 192 5.61 -13.82 -22.02
CA PHE A 192 5.42 -13.78 -20.55
C PHE A 192 4.84 -15.09 -20.00
N PRO A 193 5.48 -16.25 -20.28
CA PRO A 193 4.92 -17.55 -19.92
C PRO A 193 4.65 -17.67 -18.43
N GLU A 194 5.52 -17.15 -17.57
CA GLU A 194 5.37 -17.19 -16.11
C GLU A 194 4.11 -16.43 -15.64
N GLY A 195 3.93 -15.18 -16.09
CA GLY A 195 2.75 -14.38 -15.77
C GLY A 195 1.45 -14.99 -16.32
N TYR A 196 1.49 -15.53 -17.54
CA TYR A 196 0.37 -16.26 -18.13
C TYR A 196 -0.04 -17.47 -17.28
N GLN A 197 0.94 -18.23 -16.78
CA GLN A 197 0.71 -19.39 -15.92
C GLN A 197 0.11 -18.97 -14.58
N MET A 198 0.61 -17.89 -13.96
CA MET A 198 0.04 -17.36 -12.72
C MET A 198 -1.43 -16.96 -12.86
N VAL A 199 -1.80 -16.29 -13.96
CA VAL A 199 -3.21 -15.92 -14.24
C VAL A 199 -4.07 -17.16 -14.44
N ARG A 200 -3.58 -18.14 -15.20
CA ARG A 200 -4.30 -19.39 -15.46
C ARG A 200 -4.50 -20.21 -14.18
N ASP A 201 -3.48 -20.33 -13.36
CA ASP A 201 -3.52 -21.08 -12.11
C ASP A 201 -4.47 -20.41 -11.11
N ALA A 202 -4.44 -19.08 -10.99
CA ALA A 202 -5.41 -18.33 -10.18
C ALA A 202 -6.84 -18.53 -10.69
N ALA A 203 -7.07 -18.41 -12.01
CA ALA A 203 -8.38 -18.61 -12.62
C ALA A 203 -8.92 -20.03 -12.35
N ALA A 204 -8.08 -21.06 -12.50
CA ALA A 204 -8.43 -22.44 -12.23
C ALA A 204 -8.74 -22.66 -10.74
N ARG A 205 -7.89 -22.15 -9.83
CA ARG A 205 -8.07 -22.25 -8.38
C ARG A 205 -9.38 -21.62 -7.91
N TYR A 206 -9.83 -20.55 -8.56
CA TYR A 206 -11.08 -19.86 -8.20
C TYR A 206 -12.31 -20.40 -8.93
N GLY A 207 -12.15 -21.42 -9.78
CA GLY A 207 -13.24 -22.03 -10.54
C GLY A 207 -13.81 -21.12 -11.63
N LEU A 208 -12.99 -20.24 -12.22
CA LEU A 208 -13.41 -19.47 -13.38
C LEU A 208 -13.61 -20.39 -14.58
N ARG A 209 -14.70 -20.17 -15.33
CA ARG A 209 -15.01 -20.94 -16.55
C ARG A 209 -14.01 -20.69 -17.68
N GLU A 210 -13.47 -19.48 -17.74
CA GLU A 210 -12.56 -19.01 -18.77
C GLU A 210 -11.40 -18.27 -18.11
N VAL A 211 -10.20 -18.45 -18.67
CA VAL A 211 -9.02 -17.71 -18.23
C VAL A 211 -9.16 -16.27 -18.74
N PRO A 212 -9.07 -15.25 -17.87
CA PRO A 212 -9.10 -13.86 -18.32
C PRO A 212 -7.94 -13.55 -19.28
N ASP A 213 -8.19 -12.69 -20.27
CA ASP A 213 -7.09 -12.13 -21.07
C ASP A 213 -6.14 -11.36 -20.14
N ALA A 214 -4.83 -11.45 -20.34
CA ALA A 214 -3.86 -10.74 -19.51
C ALA A 214 -2.88 -9.95 -20.38
N PHE A 215 -2.55 -8.73 -19.96
CA PHE A 215 -1.67 -7.83 -20.71
C PHE A 215 -0.61 -7.21 -19.79
N VAL A 216 0.61 -7.07 -20.31
CA VAL A 216 1.65 -6.21 -19.74
C VAL A 216 1.53 -4.83 -20.39
N VAL A 217 1.52 -3.78 -19.57
CA VAL A 217 1.59 -2.39 -20.06
C VAL A 217 2.75 -1.68 -19.37
N LEU A 218 3.29 -0.64 -20.00
CA LEU A 218 4.37 0.14 -19.39
C LEU A 218 3.87 0.88 -18.15
N GLY A 219 4.53 0.69 -17.00
CA GLY A 219 4.15 1.36 -15.75
C GLY A 219 4.87 2.68 -15.48
N ASN A 220 6.00 2.93 -16.14
CA ASN A 220 6.80 4.16 -16.02
C ASN A 220 7.11 4.54 -14.56
N GLY A 221 7.52 3.55 -13.74
CA GLY A 221 7.80 3.73 -12.32
C GLY A 221 6.62 3.50 -11.38
N GLN A 222 5.40 3.38 -11.91
CA GLN A 222 4.21 3.07 -11.11
C GLN A 222 4.04 1.57 -10.90
N ILE A 223 3.83 1.17 -9.65
CA ILE A 223 3.51 -0.20 -9.27
C ILE A 223 2.00 -0.37 -9.32
N ASN A 224 1.50 -1.10 -10.32
CA ASN A 224 0.06 -1.29 -10.45
C ASN A 224 -0.30 -2.58 -11.22
N ALA A 225 -1.41 -3.18 -10.82
CA ALA A 225 -2.14 -4.16 -11.61
C ALA A 225 -3.63 -3.91 -11.38
N PHE A 226 -4.45 -4.25 -12.36
CA PHE A 226 -5.89 -4.15 -12.20
C PHE A 226 -6.63 -5.22 -12.99
N ALA A 227 -7.75 -5.66 -12.45
CA ALA A 227 -8.75 -6.41 -13.17
C ALA A 227 -9.89 -5.53 -13.69
N SER A 228 -10.45 -5.92 -14.83
CA SER A 228 -11.57 -5.21 -15.43
C SER A 228 -12.37 -6.13 -16.35
N GLY A 229 -13.43 -5.58 -16.93
CA GLY A 229 -14.37 -6.31 -17.74
C GLY A 229 -15.34 -5.41 -18.48
N HIS A 230 -15.80 -5.92 -19.62
CA HIS A 230 -16.81 -5.30 -20.48
C HIS A 230 -17.73 -6.39 -21.05
N GLY A 231 -19.03 -6.27 -20.78
CA GLY A 231 -19.98 -7.36 -21.03
C GLY A 231 -19.58 -8.64 -20.30
N PHE A 232 -19.43 -9.74 -21.04
CA PHE A 232 -18.98 -11.04 -20.51
C PHE A 232 -17.46 -11.21 -20.50
N ARG A 233 -16.70 -10.30 -21.11
CA ARG A 233 -15.24 -10.40 -21.21
C ARG A 233 -14.58 -9.92 -19.94
N ARG A 234 -13.51 -10.62 -19.54
CA ARG A 234 -12.72 -10.33 -18.33
C ARG A 234 -11.25 -10.29 -18.69
N PHE A 235 -10.54 -9.35 -18.09
CA PHE A 235 -9.12 -9.18 -18.36
C PHE A 235 -8.38 -8.62 -17.14
N VAL A 236 -7.07 -8.87 -17.11
CA VAL A 236 -6.12 -8.37 -16.13
C VAL A 236 -5.05 -7.57 -16.87
N VAL A 237 -4.64 -6.45 -16.28
CA VAL A 237 -3.51 -5.66 -16.74
C VAL A 237 -2.49 -5.60 -15.62
N VAL A 238 -1.22 -5.84 -15.96
CA VAL A 238 -0.10 -5.82 -15.03
C VAL A 238 0.93 -4.83 -15.56
N TYR A 239 1.33 -3.87 -14.75
CA TYR A 239 2.35 -2.90 -15.18
C TYR A 239 3.72 -3.58 -15.21
N SER A 240 4.57 -3.20 -16.16
CA SER A 240 5.94 -3.72 -16.33
C SER A 240 6.75 -3.65 -15.06
N ASP A 241 6.56 -2.60 -14.26
CA ASP A 241 7.26 -2.37 -13.00
C ASP A 241 6.99 -3.44 -11.93
N LEU A 242 5.91 -4.22 -12.06
CA LEU A 242 5.65 -5.40 -11.21
C LEU A 242 6.51 -6.62 -11.60
N PHE A 243 6.99 -6.69 -12.83
CA PHE A 243 7.92 -7.75 -13.28
C PHE A 243 9.37 -7.42 -12.90
N GLU A 244 9.69 -6.16 -12.71
CA GLU A 244 11.03 -5.67 -12.37
C GLU A 244 11.33 -5.61 -10.86
N VAL A 245 10.40 -6.08 -10.02
CA VAL A 245 10.53 -5.93 -8.56
C VAL A 245 11.68 -6.77 -8.01
N GLY A 246 12.66 -6.07 -7.43
CA GLY A 246 13.53 -6.60 -6.37
C GLY A 246 15.03 -6.76 -6.62
N GLY A 247 15.60 -6.42 -7.78
CA GLY A 247 17.05 -6.63 -8.03
C GLY A 247 17.42 -8.11 -8.20
N GLU A 248 18.17 -8.42 -9.27
CA GLU A 248 18.43 -9.77 -9.81
C GLU A 248 17.22 -10.72 -9.78
N ALA A 249 16.09 -10.19 -10.27
CA ALA A 249 14.85 -10.90 -10.56
C ALA A 249 14.07 -11.47 -9.33
N ARG A 250 12.75 -11.65 -9.52
CA ARG A 250 11.96 -12.73 -8.91
C ARG A 250 11.61 -12.59 -7.42
N ASP A 251 10.64 -11.74 -7.07
CA ASP A 251 9.63 -12.18 -6.07
C ASP A 251 8.37 -12.70 -6.79
N PRO A 252 8.41 -13.95 -7.33
CA PRO A 252 7.28 -14.53 -8.03
C PRO A 252 6.11 -14.80 -7.08
N ASP A 253 6.36 -14.87 -5.78
CA ASP A 253 5.33 -15.12 -4.79
C ASP A 253 4.48 -13.85 -4.60
N ALA A 254 5.12 -12.70 -4.45
CA ALA A 254 4.44 -11.41 -4.41
C ALA A 254 3.65 -11.14 -5.70
N LEU A 255 4.24 -11.41 -6.86
CA LEU A 255 3.54 -11.26 -8.14
C LEU A 255 2.34 -12.22 -8.25
N ALA A 256 2.49 -13.48 -7.84
CA ALA A 256 1.39 -14.44 -7.82
C ALA A 256 0.29 -14.06 -6.80
N TYR A 257 0.64 -13.44 -5.67
CA TYR A 257 -0.32 -12.87 -4.73
C TYR A 257 -1.12 -11.74 -5.40
N ILE A 258 -0.45 -10.79 -6.06
CA ILE A 258 -1.08 -9.63 -6.73
C ILE A 258 -1.97 -10.09 -7.89
N ILE A 259 -1.48 -10.98 -8.77
CA ILE A 259 -2.28 -11.57 -9.84
C ILE A 259 -3.48 -12.32 -9.24
N GLY A 260 -3.26 -13.07 -8.16
CA GLY A 260 -4.32 -13.76 -7.43
C GLY A 260 -5.38 -12.79 -6.90
N HIS A 261 -4.99 -11.64 -6.38
CA HIS A 261 -5.89 -10.58 -5.92
C HIS A 261 -6.72 -10.02 -7.08
N GLU A 262 -6.09 -9.68 -8.20
CA GLU A 262 -6.78 -9.14 -9.38
C GLU A 262 -7.76 -10.14 -10.00
N VAL A 263 -7.33 -11.39 -10.21
CA VAL A 263 -8.23 -12.45 -10.67
C VAL A 263 -9.32 -12.72 -9.62
N GLY A 264 -9.05 -12.45 -8.34
CA GLY A 264 -10.02 -12.47 -7.24
C GLY A 264 -11.15 -11.45 -7.43
N HIS A 265 -10.86 -10.23 -7.89
CA HIS A 265 -11.92 -9.27 -8.26
C HIS A 265 -12.83 -9.79 -9.38
N ILE A 266 -12.28 -10.57 -10.32
CA ILE A 266 -13.05 -11.21 -11.39
C ILE A 266 -13.97 -12.28 -10.81
N ALA A 267 -13.40 -13.20 -10.02
CA ALA A 267 -14.11 -14.32 -9.39
C ALA A 267 -15.19 -13.84 -8.40
N ALA A 268 -14.89 -12.80 -7.62
CA ALA A 268 -15.84 -12.14 -6.73
C ALA A 268 -16.86 -11.26 -7.48
N GLY A 269 -16.80 -11.15 -8.81
CA GLY A 269 -17.76 -10.41 -9.62
C GLY A 269 -17.70 -8.89 -9.40
N HIS A 270 -16.61 -8.36 -8.84
CA HIS A 270 -16.40 -6.92 -8.60
C HIS A 270 -16.38 -6.14 -9.92
N VAL A 271 -15.84 -6.75 -10.98
CA VAL A 271 -15.75 -6.12 -12.31
C VAL A 271 -17.00 -6.37 -13.20
N SER A 272 -18.09 -6.90 -12.63
CA SER A 272 -19.33 -7.16 -13.39
C SER A 272 -19.97 -5.87 -13.88
N TYR A 273 -20.31 -5.80 -15.16
CA TYR A 273 -20.95 -4.62 -15.78
C TYR A 273 -22.24 -4.21 -15.04
N TRP A 274 -23.12 -5.16 -14.74
CA TRP A 274 -24.36 -4.89 -14.02
C TRP A 274 -24.13 -4.41 -12.59
N ARG A 275 -23.10 -4.94 -11.92
CA ARG A 275 -22.70 -4.47 -10.59
C ARG A 275 -22.22 -3.03 -10.66
N GLN A 276 -21.46 -2.66 -11.68
CA GLN A 276 -20.97 -1.28 -11.85
C GLN A 276 -22.10 -0.30 -12.14
N ILE A 277 -23.07 -0.65 -12.99
CA ILE A 277 -24.26 0.20 -13.19
C ILE A 277 -25.03 0.36 -11.88
N GLY A 278 -25.31 -0.76 -11.20
CA GLY A 278 -26.04 -0.74 -9.93
C GLY A 278 -25.28 -0.03 -8.81
N SER A 279 -23.96 0.11 -8.94
CA SER A 279 -23.11 0.76 -7.93
C SER A 279 -22.72 2.19 -8.30
N PHE A 280 -23.35 2.82 -9.28
CA PHE A 280 -22.98 4.18 -9.68
C PHE A 280 -23.00 5.19 -8.52
N ALA A 281 -24.00 5.11 -7.64
CA ALA A 281 -24.10 6.01 -6.48
C ALA A 281 -22.93 5.88 -5.49
N MET A 282 -22.12 4.83 -5.59
CA MET A 282 -20.99 4.55 -4.70
C MET A 282 -20.04 5.76 -4.57
N SER A 283 -19.67 6.38 -5.70
CA SER A 283 -18.72 7.51 -5.71
C SER A 283 -19.26 8.78 -5.04
N TYR A 284 -20.58 8.85 -4.79
CA TYR A 284 -21.26 10.02 -4.22
C TYR A 284 -21.68 9.80 -2.76
N LEU A 285 -21.52 8.59 -2.23
CA LEU A 285 -21.86 8.25 -0.85
C LEU A 285 -20.58 8.25 -0.01
N PRO A 286 -20.19 9.38 0.62
CA PRO A 286 -19.00 9.41 1.46
C PRO A 286 -19.14 8.38 2.59
N VAL A 287 -18.02 7.82 3.03
CA VAL A 287 -17.93 6.74 4.03
C VAL A 287 -18.48 5.39 3.56
N ILE A 288 -19.71 5.33 3.03
CA ILE A 288 -20.35 4.09 2.59
C ILE A 288 -19.68 3.56 1.33
N GLY A 289 -19.51 4.42 0.31
CA GLY A 289 -18.88 4.04 -0.93
C GLY A 289 -17.43 3.61 -0.71
N SER A 290 -16.68 4.36 0.09
CA SER A 290 -15.32 4.01 0.47
C SER A 290 -15.28 2.71 1.30
N ALA A 291 -16.21 2.50 2.25
CA ALA A 291 -16.30 1.24 3.00
C ALA A 291 -16.66 0.04 2.11
N LEU A 292 -17.54 0.21 1.13
CA LEU A 292 -17.83 -0.83 0.13
C LEU A 292 -16.57 -1.16 -0.66
N SER A 293 -15.83 -0.15 -1.12
CA SER A 293 -14.55 -0.32 -1.82
C SER A 293 -13.58 -1.12 -0.96
N ARG A 294 -13.35 -0.69 0.29
CA ARG A 294 -12.45 -1.38 1.22
C ARG A 294 -12.88 -2.82 1.52
N SER A 295 -14.18 -3.08 1.61
CA SER A 295 -14.68 -4.44 1.80
C SER A 295 -14.43 -5.36 0.59
N GLN A 296 -14.50 -4.82 -0.63
CA GLN A 296 -14.18 -5.55 -1.87
C GLN A 296 -12.68 -5.85 -1.95
N GLU A 297 -11.84 -4.90 -1.54
CA GLU A 297 -10.40 -5.09 -1.43
C GLU A 297 -10.04 -6.19 -0.43
N TYR A 298 -10.64 -6.20 0.78
CA TYR A 298 -10.44 -7.30 1.73
C TYR A 298 -10.91 -8.66 1.18
N THR A 299 -12.01 -8.69 0.42
CA THR A 299 -12.44 -9.90 -0.29
C THR A 299 -11.35 -10.33 -1.30
N ALA A 300 -10.82 -9.42 -2.11
CA ALA A 300 -9.78 -9.71 -3.10
C ALA A 300 -8.45 -10.13 -2.44
N ASP A 301 -8.09 -9.53 -1.30
CA ASP A 301 -6.97 -9.96 -0.46
C ASP A 301 -7.12 -11.41 0.01
N ASN A 302 -8.35 -11.87 0.29
CA ASN A 302 -8.59 -13.28 0.63
C ASN A 302 -8.34 -14.22 -0.57
N TYR A 303 -8.64 -13.78 -1.80
CA TYR A 303 -8.28 -14.52 -3.02
C TYR A 303 -6.76 -14.54 -3.20
N GLY A 304 -6.10 -13.38 -3.13
CA GLY A 304 -4.64 -13.27 -3.22
C GLY A 304 -3.93 -14.15 -2.19
N TYR A 305 -4.38 -14.10 -0.93
CA TYR A 305 -3.87 -14.94 0.15
C TYR A 305 -4.04 -16.42 -0.16
N PHE A 306 -5.24 -16.87 -0.54
CA PHE A 306 -5.50 -18.26 -0.88
C PHE A 306 -4.66 -18.75 -2.07
N ASN A 307 -4.35 -17.86 -3.02
CA ASN A 307 -3.50 -18.19 -4.16
C ASN A 307 -2.03 -18.37 -3.77
N ARG A 308 -1.48 -17.41 -3.01
CA ARG A 308 -0.08 -17.40 -2.61
C ARG A 308 0.13 -16.74 -1.24
N PRO A 309 -0.04 -17.48 -0.13
CA PRO A 309 0.16 -16.92 1.21
C PRO A 309 1.57 -16.38 1.44
N SER A 310 2.59 -17.04 0.87
CA SER A 310 3.99 -16.64 0.97
C SER A 310 4.30 -15.32 0.26
N GLY A 311 3.45 -14.89 -0.67
CA GLY A 311 3.60 -13.62 -1.40
C GLY A 311 3.12 -12.39 -0.65
N VAL A 312 2.44 -12.57 0.48
CA VAL A 312 1.85 -11.47 1.25
C VAL A 312 2.90 -10.47 1.75
N PRO A 313 4.01 -10.89 2.39
CA PRO A 313 5.02 -9.93 2.87
C PRO A 313 5.62 -9.10 1.74
N GLY A 314 6.06 -9.75 0.66
CA GLY A 314 6.61 -9.06 -0.52
C GLY A 314 5.59 -8.16 -1.20
N GLY A 315 4.33 -8.60 -1.31
CA GLY A 315 3.23 -7.80 -1.83
C GLY A 315 2.97 -6.53 -1.02
N MET A 316 2.91 -6.63 0.31
CA MET A 316 2.72 -5.44 1.16
C MET A 316 3.94 -4.52 1.15
N GLY A 317 5.16 -5.08 1.12
CA GLY A 317 6.39 -4.30 0.99
C GLY A 317 6.41 -3.50 -0.31
N LEU A 318 6.01 -4.12 -1.41
CA LEU A 318 5.89 -3.50 -2.72
C LEU A 318 4.85 -2.37 -2.75
N LEU A 319 3.70 -2.57 -2.11
CA LEU A 319 2.67 -1.52 -2.01
C LEU A 319 3.08 -0.36 -1.10
N GLY A 320 3.86 -0.64 -0.06
CA GLY A 320 4.27 0.37 0.91
C GLY A 320 5.50 1.17 0.50
N ALA A 321 6.48 0.54 -0.14
CA ALA A 321 7.79 1.12 -0.40
C ALA A 321 8.27 0.96 -1.86
N GLY A 322 7.43 0.43 -2.74
CA GLY A 322 7.72 0.31 -4.17
C GLY A 322 8.75 -0.77 -4.52
N LYS A 323 9.13 -0.83 -5.80
CA LYS A 323 9.94 -1.94 -6.34
C LYS A 323 11.38 -2.03 -5.84
N TYR A 324 11.92 -0.93 -5.31
CA TYR A 324 13.32 -0.85 -4.86
C TYR A 324 13.48 -1.05 -3.34
N LEU A 325 12.57 -0.48 -2.54
CA LEU A 325 12.67 -0.51 -1.07
C LEU A 325 11.73 -1.56 -0.44
N GLY A 326 10.85 -2.20 -1.24
CA GLY A 326 9.88 -3.16 -0.72
C GLY A 326 10.49 -4.33 0.06
N LYS A 327 11.73 -4.74 -0.26
CA LYS A 327 12.46 -5.79 0.47
C LYS A 327 12.92 -5.38 1.87
N GLU A 328 13.06 -4.08 2.12
CA GLU A 328 13.42 -3.54 3.44
C GLU A 328 12.21 -3.44 4.38
N VAL A 329 11.00 -3.70 3.87
CA VAL A 329 9.78 -3.62 4.67
C VAL A 329 9.60 -4.88 5.50
N ASP A 330 9.70 -4.73 6.82
CA ASP A 330 9.26 -5.75 7.77
C ASP A 330 7.72 -5.79 7.83
N PHE A 331 7.15 -6.87 7.28
CA PHE A 331 5.70 -7.08 7.24
C PHE A 331 5.06 -7.16 8.64
N ASP A 332 5.74 -7.75 9.62
CA ASP A 332 5.19 -7.89 10.96
C ASP A 332 5.17 -6.56 11.70
N GLN A 333 6.23 -5.75 11.56
CA GLN A 333 6.25 -4.40 12.09
C GLN A 333 5.20 -3.51 11.42
N LEU A 334 5.04 -3.62 10.09
CA LEU A 334 3.99 -2.91 9.36
C LEU A 334 2.58 -3.29 9.86
N ALA A 335 2.32 -4.58 10.10
CA ALA A 335 1.05 -5.07 10.60
C ALA A 335 0.79 -4.67 12.07
N ASP A 336 1.84 -4.62 12.89
CA ASP A 336 1.76 -4.19 14.29
C ASP A 336 1.25 -2.75 14.41
N ARG A 337 1.69 -1.88 13.48
CA ARG A 337 1.29 -0.46 13.41
C ARG A 337 -0.22 -0.25 13.31
N ALA A 338 -0.98 -1.21 12.81
CA ALA A 338 -2.44 -1.12 12.76
C ALA A 338 -3.08 -0.90 14.13
N THR A 339 -2.43 -1.36 15.20
CA THR A 339 -2.94 -1.26 16.57
C THR A 339 -2.32 -0.12 17.36
N THR A 340 -1.11 0.33 17.01
CA THR A 340 -0.38 1.38 17.72
C THR A 340 -0.68 2.76 17.13
N ASP A 341 -0.85 2.87 15.81
CA ASP A 341 -1.06 4.14 15.11
C ASP A 341 -2.54 4.55 15.15
N ARG A 342 -2.99 4.95 16.34
CA ARG A 342 -4.37 5.38 16.59
C ARG A 342 -4.46 6.89 16.70
N GLY A 343 -5.64 7.42 16.40
CA GLY A 343 -5.93 8.85 16.52
C GLY A 343 -7.10 9.25 15.64
N PHE A 344 -7.61 10.45 15.86
CA PHE A 344 -8.70 11.01 15.06
C PHE A 344 -8.32 11.09 13.57
N PHE A 345 -7.13 11.57 13.25
CA PHE A 345 -6.71 11.73 11.85
C PHE A 345 -6.39 10.40 11.17
N THR A 346 -5.85 9.39 11.88
CA THR A 346 -5.67 8.05 11.28
C THR A 346 -7.03 7.41 10.97
N TRP A 347 -8.04 7.66 11.81
CA TRP A 347 -9.42 7.27 11.54
C TRP A 347 -10.03 8.00 10.33
N VAL A 348 -9.83 9.31 10.20
CA VAL A 348 -10.30 10.10 9.04
C VAL A 348 -9.66 9.60 7.74
N VAL A 349 -8.34 9.36 7.73
CA VAL A 349 -7.63 8.81 6.55
C VAL A 349 -8.23 7.46 6.14
N ASN A 350 -8.51 6.57 7.10
CA ASN A 350 -9.19 5.31 6.78
C ASN A 350 -10.60 5.53 6.23
N LEU A 351 -11.38 6.47 6.76
CA LEU A 351 -12.74 6.72 6.28
C LEU A 351 -12.79 7.18 4.82
N THR A 352 -11.84 8.01 4.39
CA THR A 352 -11.80 8.55 3.03
C THR A 352 -11.05 7.66 2.04
N ALA A 353 -10.25 6.71 2.51
CA ALA A 353 -9.49 5.80 1.64
C ALA A 353 -10.40 4.84 0.85
N SER A 354 -10.15 4.74 -0.46
CA SER A 354 -10.78 3.77 -1.36
C SER A 354 -10.27 2.34 -1.15
N HIS A 355 -9.08 2.20 -0.57
CA HIS A 355 -8.42 0.93 -0.28
C HIS A 355 -8.18 0.81 1.23
N PRO A 356 -8.18 -0.40 1.84
CA PRO A 356 -7.75 -0.56 3.22
C PRO A 356 -6.38 0.06 3.41
N VAL A 357 -6.25 0.91 4.43
CA VAL A 357 -4.97 1.54 4.76
C VAL A 357 -3.92 0.46 5.00
N LEU A 358 -2.70 0.70 4.53
CA LEU A 358 -1.67 -0.32 4.38
C LEU A 358 -1.44 -1.13 5.66
N THR A 359 -1.35 -0.46 6.82
CA THR A 359 -1.15 -1.12 8.12
C THR A 359 -2.31 -2.05 8.47
N TRP A 360 -3.56 -1.63 8.24
CA TRP A 360 -4.75 -2.44 8.54
C TRP A 360 -4.89 -3.60 7.56
N ARG A 361 -4.51 -3.40 6.30
CA ARG A 361 -4.43 -4.44 5.28
C ARG A 361 -3.43 -5.52 5.70
N ALA A 362 -2.20 -5.12 6.06
CA ALA A 362 -1.16 -6.02 6.55
C ALA A 362 -1.62 -6.78 7.81
N ALA A 363 -2.26 -6.09 8.76
CA ALA A 363 -2.81 -6.72 9.96
C ALA A 363 -3.91 -7.76 9.65
N ALA A 364 -4.79 -7.50 8.67
CA ALA A 364 -5.80 -8.45 8.24
C ALA A 364 -5.19 -9.67 7.52
N LEU A 365 -4.16 -9.45 6.70
CA LEU A 365 -3.42 -10.52 6.00
C LEU A 365 -2.55 -11.35 6.95
N ARG A 366 -2.11 -10.79 8.08
CA ARG A 366 -1.50 -11.56 9.16
C ARG A 366 -2.54 -12.29 10.01
N ASN A 367 -3.68 -11.64 10.29
CA ASN A 367 -4.76 -12.17 11.10
C ASN A 367 -5.90 -12.78 10.30
N ARG A 368 -5.73 -14.05 9.91
CA ARG A 368 -6.71 -14.78 9.08
C ARG A 368 -7.95 -15.31 9.80
N THR A 369 -8.14 -14.96 11.09
CA THR A 369 -9.39 -15.29 11.82
C THR A 369 -10.49 -14.26 11.62
N LYS A 370 -10.13 -13.05 11.16
CA LYS A 370 -11.04 -11.90 10.98
C LYS A 370 -11.01 -11.42 9.53
N ALA A 371 -12.08 -10.74 9.12
CA ALA A 371 -12.27 -10.31 7.74
C ALA A 371 -11.40 -9.10 7.33
N GLY A 372 -10.79 -8.41 8.28
CA GLY A 372 -10.29 -7.05 8.12
C GLY A 372 -11.21 -6.02 8.79
N SER A 373 -10.68 -4.82 9.07
CA SER A 373 -11.46 -3.77 9.73
C SER A 373 -11.83 -2.65 8.77
N LEU A 374 -13.10 -2.22 8.81
CA LEU A 374 -13.61 -1.16 7.92
C LEU A 374 -13.60 0.24 8.54
N PHE A 375 -13.89 0.33 9.85
CA PHE A 375 -14.19 1.62 10.50
C PHE A 375 -13.24 1.96 11.62
N PHE A 376 -12.77 0.98 12.39
CA PHE A 376 -11.95 1.23 13.59
C PHE A 376 -10.69 0.39 13.58
N ALA A 377 -9.60 0.93 14.12
CA ALA A 377 -8.34 0.19 14.20
C ALA A 377 -8.51 -1.16 14.92
N PRO A 378 -7.81 -2.22 14.50
CA PRO A 378 -7.80 -3.49 15.23
C PRO A 378 -7.40 -3.29 16.71
N GLY A 379 -8.13 -3.96 17.60
CA GLY A 379 -8.00 -3.76 19.05
C GLY A 379 -6.71 -4.33 19.67
N GLN A 380 -6.19 -5.42 19.11
CA GLN A 380 -5.06 -6.19 19.66
C GLN A 380 -4.13 -6.68 18.55
N THR A 381 -2.84 -6.70 18.85
CA THR A 381 -1.81 -7.26 17.99
C THR A 381 -1.73 -8.77 18.19
N VAL A 382 -1.82 -9.50 17.09
CA VAL A 382 -1.74 -10.96 17.07
C VAL A 382 -0.82 -11.42 15.95
N ARG A 383 -0.01 -12.45 16.22
CA ARG A 383 0.93 -13.08 15.29
C ARG A 383 0.60 -14.57 15.14
N GLY A 384 1.12 -15.20 14.08
CA GLY A 384 0.94 -16.65 13.81
C GLY A 384 -0.45 -17.08 13.32
N VAL A 385 -1.38 -16.14 13.16
CA VAL A 385 -2.81 -16.45 12.94
C VAL A 385 -3.11 -16.95 11.52
N GLY A 386 -2.16 -16.86 10.59
CA GLY A 386 -2.23 -17.50 9.28
C GLY A 386 -2.42 -19.02 9.34
N GLY A 387 -1.92 -19.67 10.38
CA GLY A 387 -2.12 -21.11 10.63
C GLY A 387 -3.23 -21.44 11.63
N GLY A 388 -4.04 -20.46 12.06
CA GLY A 388 -5.06 -20.63 13.10
C GLY A 388 -4.55 -20.51 14.54
N ALA A 389 -3.24 -20.41 14.75
CA ALA A 389 -2.65 -20.16 16.06
C ALA A 389 -2.71 -18.66 16.39
N VAL A 390 -3.57 -18.26 17.34
CA VAL A 390 -3.64 -16.87 17.80
C VAL A 390 -2.67 -16.68 18.95
N VAL A 391 -1.55 -16.02 18.66
CA VAL A 391 -0.54 -15.67 19.66
C VAL A 391 -0.57 -14.16 19.88
N PRO A 392 -0.93 -13.68 21.08
CA PRO A 392 -0.73 -12.27 21.44
C PRO A 392 0.76 -11.92 21.30
N SER A 393 1.07 -10.83 20.61
CA SER A 393 2.47 -10.46 20.34
C SER A 393 3.24 -9.94 21.57
N GLY A 394 2.60 -9.85 22.74
CA GLY A 394 3.12 -9.09 23.88
C GLY A 394 3.15 -7.59 23.60
N PRO A 395 3.85 -6.80 24.44
CA PRO A 395 4.08 -5.37 24.20
C PRO A 395 4.78 -5.17 22.86
N VAL A 396 4.13 -4.44 21.96
CA VAL A 396 4.72 -4.02 20.69
C VAL A 396 5.54 -2.74 20.94
N PRO A 397 6.77 -2.63 20.41
CA PRO A 397 7.50 -1.37 20.45
C PRO A 397 6.67 -0.24 19.83
N THR A 398 6.37 0.80 20.59
CA THR A 398 5.71 2.00 20.09
C THR A 398 6.74 3.11 19.89
N PHE A 399 6.96 3.51 18.65
CA PHE A 399 7.81 4.66 18.30
C PHE A 399 7.00 5.96 18.31
N SER A 400 6.20 6.17 19.37
CA SER A 400 5.32 7.34 19.50
C SER A 400 6.02 8.57 20.07
N SER A 401 7.14 8.37 20.77
CA SER A 401 8.00 9.46 21.20
C SER A 401 9.02 9.74 20.10
N GLN A 402 9.08 10.99 19.64
CA GLN A 402 10.19 11.43 18.80
C GLN A 402 11.48 11.18 19.56
N GLU A 403 12.44 10.54 18.90
CA GLU A 403 13.78 10.39 19.45
C GLU A 403 14.35 11.81 19.64
N VAL A 404 14.68 12.14 20.89
CA VAL A 404 15.39 13.38 21.18
C VAL A 404 16.84 13.13 20.84
N LEU A 405 17.28 13.67 19.69
CA LEU A 405 18.67 13.62 19.30
C LEU A 405 19.52 14.26 20.41
N ALA A 406 20.70 13.68 20.65
CA ALA A 406 21.70 14.32 21.49
C ALA A 406 21.96 15.75 20.95
N PRO A 407 22.24 16.73 21.84
CA PRO A 407 22.65 18.05 21.40
C PRO A 407 23.81 17.93 20.40
N ALA A 408 23.83 18.79 19.39
CA ALA A 408 24.93 18.81 18.43
C ALA A 408 26.28 18.91 19.15
N PRO A 409 27.35 18.28 18.64
CA PRO A 409 28.68 18.37 19.26
C PRO A 409 29.06 19.83 19.54
N GLY A 410 29.33 20.15 20.81
CA GLY A 410 29.65 21.53 21.26
C GLY A 410 28.48 22.33 21.84
N GLN A 411 27.27 21.77 21.87
CA GLN A 411 26.10 22.32 22.57
C GLN A 411 25.85 21.53 23.86
N GLU A 412 26.84 21.48 24.76
CA GLU A 412 26.56 20.97 26.12
C GLU A 412 25.53 21.89 26.77
N GLN A 413 24.40 21.30 27.20
CA GLN A 413 23.41 22.01 27.99
C GLN A 413 24.11 22.57 29.22
N ASN A 414 24.04 23.89 29.42
CA ASN A 414 24.35 24.53 30.70
C ASN A 414 23.33 24.00 31.72
N THR A 415 23.56 22.81 32.25
CA THR A 415 22.79 22.27 33.36
C THR A 415 23.11 23.16 34.55
N LEU A 416 22.13 23.99 34.94
CA LEU A 416 22.14 24.65 36.25
C LEU A 416 22.49 23.60 37.32
N PRO A 417 23.42 23.89 38.24
CA PRO A 417 23.76 22.93 39.28
C PRO A 417 22.50 22.59 40.09
N PRO A 418 22.37 21.34 40.58
CA PRO A 418 21.20 20.92 41.33
C PRO A 418 21.00 21.86 42.52
N ALA A 419 19.78 22.35 42.69
CA ALA A 419 19.40 23.20 43.82
C ALA A 419 19.86 22.55 45.12
N GLN A 420 20.74 23.25 45.86
CA GLN A 420 21.19 22.82 47.18
C GLN A 420 19.95 22.56 48.05
N GLY A 421 19.87 21.35 48.62
CA GLY A 421 18.80 20.98 49.55
C GLY A 421 18.73 21.92 50.77
N PRO A 422 17.62 21.91 51.53
CA PRO A 422 17.38 22.89 52.58
C PRO A 422 18.48 22.83 53.65
N ILE A 423 19.14 23.98 53.88
CA ILE A 423 20.10 24.20 54.96
C ILE A 423 19.31 24.22 56.29
N PRO A 424 19.69 23.44 57.32
CA PRO A 424 19.02 23.48 58.62
C PRO A 424 19.22 24.83 59.32
N PRO A 425 18.23 25.32 60.10
CA PRO A 425 18.23 26.69 60.63
C PRO A 425 19.33 26.92 61.68
N GLN A 426 20.03 28.04 61.54
CA GLN A 426 20.94 28.57 62.56
C GLN A 426 20.17 29.19 63.74
N PRO A 427 20.71 29.14 64.99
CA PRO A 427 20.09 29.77 66.15
C PRO A 427 20.19 31.31 66.12
N PRO A 428 19.30 32.02 66.84
CA PRO A 428 19.05 33.45 66.62
C PRO A 428 20.12 34.35 67.25
N GLU A 429 20.65 35.28 66.45
CA GLU A 429 21.38 36.46 66.95
C GLU A 429 20.53 37.74 66.83
N GLN A 430 20.78 38.64 67.77
CA GLN A 430 19.86 39.63 68.33
C GLN A 430 19.61 40.85 67.44
N THR A 431 18.34 41.29 67.34
CA THR A 431 17.91 42.53 66.69
C THR A 431 18.18 43.78 67.52
N PRO A 432 18.71 44.87 66.91
CA PRO A 432 18.49 46.24 67.37
C PRO A 432 17.30 46.92 66.63
N PRO A 433 16.64 47.92 67.24
CA PRO A 433 15.26 48.31 66.91
C PRO A 433 15.09 49.31 65.75
N ALA A 434 13.88 49.26 65.16
CA ALA A 434 13.44 50.02 64.00
C ALA A 434 13.06 51.49 64.29
N PRO A 435 13.19 52.40 63.31
CA PRO A 435 12.47 53.67 63.29
C PRO A 435 11.23 53.65 62.35
N PRO A 436 10.22 54.50 62.63
CA PRO A 436 8.82 54.32 62.21
C PRO A 436 8.45 54.91 60.83
N ALA A 437 7.41 54.33 60.23
CA ALA A 437 6.76 54.76 58.99
C ALA A 437 5.76 55.92 59.20
N PRO A 438 5.54 56.75 58.16
CA PRO A 438 4.30 57.53 58.03
C PRO A 438 3.44 57.12 56.81
N PRO A 439 2.15 57.46 56.82
CA PRO A 439 1.08 56.65 56.23
C PRO A 439 0.65 57.06 54.82
N ALA A 440 0.04 56.09 54.13
CA ALA A 440 -0.66 56.25 52.87
C ALA A 440 -2.02 56.93 53.04
N SER A 441 -2.54 57.46 51.92
CA SER A 441 -3.97 57.50 51.65
C SER A 441 -4.20 57.03 50.23
#